data_AF-A0AAE4YWW5-F1
#
_entry.id   AF-A0AAE4YWW5-F1
#
_cell.length_a   1.000
_cell.length_b   1.000
_cell.length_c   1.000
_cell.angle_alpha   90.00
_cell.angle_beta   90.00
_cell.angle_gamma   90.00
#
_symmetry.space_group_name_H-M   'P 1'
#
loop_
_entity.id
_entity.type
_entity.pdbx_description
1 polymer ?
#
loop_
_entity_poly.entity_id
_entity_poly.type
_entity_poly.pdbx_seq_one_letter_code
_entity_poly.pdbx_strand_id
1 'polypeptide(L)'
;MSIAFGSISQTAYAVRTNTTVPAPAGIADGDLLIAHMIVSGNGTAMTPPAGWTQIGSTATAIDAGSTFFLNSRVYVKTAAGESGDYTFLHSSGSSQGTIARYTGANGVINTFSSNVQNFSPGTTTRTATSITTTADGCMLLFVGLDWGDTTNDLTPPAGFTEREDVLLSYWADEVQATAGATGDVSHTCNSSVLDPRLAWLIALEPTLTASDQTINGALYVDADTFHGATVGRGTVNIAAARYVSPDTFYRATISLGGVAATDDPRENILARLVTLAKDITGIKTVKRNDLDLPETALPAIVILDGDETADDNDPVGRPPTAPRIVTMTPEFYVVVAEKAANVGTQINMYRALVIDAVATDAQLIGLTKNKEGGRYDGAASGLARGRTMTGEIGLSFSFRYVLRPGSI
;
A
#
# COMPACT_ATOMS: atom_id res chain seq x y z
N MET A 1 2.94 0.88 14.66
CA MET A 1 3.79 0.24 15.67
C MET A 1 5.22 0.56 15.32
N SER A 2 6.03 1.03 16.27
CA SER A 2 7.45 1.28 16.01
C SER A 2 8.20 -0.03 15.82
N ILE A 3 9.12 -0.08 14.87
CA ILE A 3 9.98 -1.24 14.67
C ILE A 3 10.99 -1.32 15.82
N ALA A 4 11.24 -2.52 16.33
CA ALA A 4 12.21 -2.76 17.39
C ALA A 4 13.14 -3.93 17.03
N PHE A 5 14.44 -3.76 17.29
CA PHE A 5 15.41 -4.84 17.26
C PHE A 5 15.15 -5.82 18.42
N GLY A 6 15.10 -7.11 18.10
CA GLY A 6 14.93 -8.17 19.09
C GLY A 6 16.24 -8.83 19.48
N SER A 7 16.90 -9.47 18.51
CA SER A 7 18.13 -10.24 18.72
C SER A 7 18.80 -10.56 17.39
N ILE A 8 20.10 -10.82 17.42
CA ILE A 8 20.87 -11.33 16.28
C ILE A 8 21.53 -12.65 16.64
N SER A 9 21.66 -13.54 15.66
CA SER A 9 22.33 -14.82 15.77
C SER A 9 23.28 -15.01 14.61
N GLN A 10 24.35 -15.75 14.82
CA GLN A 10 25.44 -15.84 13.86
C GLN A 10 26.12 -17.20 13.89
N THR A 11 26.87 -17.50 12.84
CA THR A 11 27.79 -18.63 12.76
C THR A 11 29.24 -18.15 12.80
N ALA A 12 30.16 -18.98 13.30
CA ALA A 12 31.58 -18.76 13.06
C ALA A 12 31.94 -18.94 11.57
N TYR A 13 32.93 -18.20 11.07
CA TYR A 13 33.49 -18.42 9.73
C TYR A 13 34.11 -19.81 9.61
N ALA A 14 33.70 -20.59 8.60
CA ALA A 14 34.33 -21.88 8.29
C ALA A 14 34.01 -22.35 6.87
N VAL A 15 34.77 -23.34 6.39
CA VAL A 15 34.49 -24.02 5.10
C VAL A 15 33.37 -25.03 5.28
N ARG A 16 32.29 -24.87 4.51
CA ARG A 16 31.08 -25.71 4.59
C ARG A 16 30.42 -25.89 3.22
N THR A 17 29.50 -26.85 3.13
CA THR A 17 28.57 -27.03 1.99
C THR A 17 27.16 -26.51 2.30
N ASN A 18 26.96 -25.95 3.48
CA ASN A 18 25.77 -25.21 3.87
C ASN A 18 26.13 -24.31 5.05
N THR A 19 25.30 -23.31 5.30
CA THR A 19 25.42 -22.45 6.48
C THR A 19 24.13 -22.55 7.27
N THR A 20 24.20 -23.19 8.44
CA THR A 20 23.08 -23.30 9.38
C THR A 20 23.25 -22.26 10.47
N VAL A 21 22.40 -21.23 10.46
CA VAL A 21 22.43 -20.15 11.46
C VAL A 21 21.40 -20.46 12.55
N PRO A 22 21.79 -20.40 13.84
CA PRO A 22 20.85 -20.57 14.94
C PRO A 22 19.68 -19.60 14.83
N ALA A 23 18.47 -20.05 15.17
CA ALA A 23 17.31 -19.16 15.21
C ALA A 23 17.53 -18.03 16.24
N PRO A 24 17.29 -16.75 15.87
CA PRO A 24 17.28 -15.66 16.83
C PRO A 24 16.39 -15.95 18.04
N ALA A 25 16.81 -15.53 19.23
CA ALA A 25 16.04 -15.76 20.44
C ALA A 25 14.70 -15.01 20.41
N GLY A 26 13.62 -15.66 20.85
CA GLY A 26 12.33 -15.01 21.12
C GLY A 26 11.45 -14.72 19.90
N ILE A 27 11.70 -15.33 18.74
CA ILE A 27 10.86 -15.19 17.54
C ILE A 27 9.39 -15.39 17.87
N ALA A 28 8.57 -14.44 17.47
CA ALA A 28 7.12 -14.51 17.47
C ALA A 28 6.57 -14.40 16.04
N ASP A 29 5.36 -14.91 15.82
CA ASP A 29 4.68 -14.77 14.53
C ASP A 29 4.51 -13.30 14.16
N GLY A 30 4.82 -12.97 12.91
CA GLY A 30 4.82 -11.60 12.40
C GLY A 30 6.15 -10.85 12.60
N ASP A 31 7.12 -11.40 13.33
CA ASP A 31 8.48 -10.85 13.33
C ASP A 31 9.10 -10.95 11.93
N LEU A 32 9.89 -9.95 11.56
CA LEU A 32 10.68 -9.96 10.33
C LEU A 32 12.10 -10.43 10.64
N LEU A 33 12.53 -11.47 9.95
CA LEU A 33 13.88 -12.03 10.06
C LEU A 33 14.68 -11.61 8.84
N ILE A 34 15.84 -11.00 9.06
CA ILE A 34 16.76 -10.55 8.01
C ILE A 34 18.05 -11.35 8.14
N ALA A 35 18.41 -12.09 7.10
CA ALA A 35 19.62 -12.90 7.05
C ALA A 35 20.67 -12.24 6.15
N HIS A 36 21.89 -12.03 6.66
CA HIS A 36 23.05 -11.66 5.86
C HIS A 36 23.95 -12.87 5.70
N MET A 37 24.12 -13.31 4.45
CA MET A 37 24.84 -14.53 4.11
C MET A 37 26.04 -14.21 3.26
N ILE A 38 27.21 -14.67 3.73
CA ILE A 38 28.49 -14.49 3.07
C ILE A 38 29.03 -15.87 2.68
N VAL A 39 29.43 -16.03 1.41
CA VAL A 39 30.05 -17.26 0.93
C VAL A 39 31.14 -16.97 -0.10
N SER A 40 32.29 -17.63 0.04
CA SER A 40 33.38 -17.52 -0.91
C SER A 40 33.08 -18.24 -2.23
N GLY A 41 33.65 -17.75 -3.33
CA GLY A 41 33.61 -18.38 -4.65
C GLY A 41 33.00 -17.45 -5.70
N ASN A 42 33.32 -17.62 -6.97
CA ASN A 42 32.83 -16.71 -8.01
C ASN A 42 31.38 -17.07 -8.39
N GLY A 43 30.41 -16.22 -8.03
CA GLY A 43 29.00 -16.42 -8.40
C GLY A 43 28.35 -17.63 -7.73
N THR A 44 28.85 -18.04 -6.56
CA THR A 44 28.30 -19.16 -5.80
C THR A 44 26.80 -18.95 -5.56
N ALA A 45 25.99 -19.87 -6.07
CA ALA A 45 24.55 -19.88 -5.83
C ALA A 45 24.26 -20.27 -4.38
N MET A 46 23.24 -19.66 -3.80
CA MET A 46 22.76 -19.98 -2.46
C MET A 46 21.26 -20.19 -2.51
N THR A 47 20.82 -21.34 -1.98
CA THR A 47 19.40 -21.70 -1.88
C THR A 47 18.97 -21.51 -0.43
N PRO A 48 18.09 -20.54 -0.13
CA PRO A 48 17.62 -20.31 1.23
C PRO A 48 16.58 -21.37 1.64
N PRO A 49 16.29 -21.52 2.95
CA PRO A 49 15.17 -22.33 3.42
C PRO A 49 13.82 -21.84 2.87
N ALA A 50 12.79 -22.68 2.95
CA ALA A 50 11.44 -22.29 2.54
C ALA A 50 10.94 -21.05 3.30
N GLY A 51 10.27 -20.15 2.57
CA GLY A 51 9.70 -18.90 3.12
C GLY A 51 10.67 -17.72 3.18
N TRP A 52 11.95 -17.91 2.81
CA TRP A 52 12.91 -16.83 2.66
C TRP A 52 12.97 -16.32 1.23
N THR A 53 13.05 -15.00 1.08
CA THR A 53 13.15 -14.31 -0.22
C THR A 53 14.41 -13.44 -0.22
N GLN A 54 15.20 -13.48 -1.29
CA GLN A 54 16.36 -12.58 -1.40
C GLN A 54 15.88 -11.14 -1.64
N ILE A 55 16.48 -10.18 -0.95
CA ILE A 55 16.29 -8.75 -1.23
C ILE A 55 17.54 -8.18 -1.89
N GLY A 56 17.34 -7.26 -2.83
CA GLY A 56 18.42 -6.65 -3.60
C GLY A 56 19.17 -7.64 -4.50
N SER A 57 20.21 -7.13 -5.16
CA SER A 57 21.06 -7.95 -6.01
C SER A 57 22.20 -8.54 -5.19
N THR A 58 22.68 -9.72 -5.56
CA THR A 58 23.90 -10.28 -4.95
C THR A 58 25.04 -9.28 -5.07
N ALA A 59 25.73 -9.03 -3.95
CA ALA A 59 26.87 -8.15 -3.86
C ALA A 59 28.15 -9.00 -3.83
N THR A 60 29.08 -8.77 -4.76
CA THR A 60 30.32 -9.54 -4.86
C THR A 60 31.51 -8.62 -4.64
N ALA A 61 32.39 -8.99 -3.71
CA ALA A 61 33.68 -8.37 -3.53
C ALA A 61 34.81 -9.32 -3.95
N ILE A 62 35.90 -8.72 -4.42
CA ILE A 62 37.06 -9.41 -4.95
C ILE A 62 38.30 -8.80 -4.29
N ASP A 63 39.16 -9.66 -3.77
CA ASP A 63 40.45 -9.24 -3.23
C ASP A 63 41.41 -8.80 -4.37
N ALA A 64 42.13 -7.70 -4.16
CA ALA A 64 42.90 -7.04 -5.21
C ALA A 64 44.06 -7.93 -5.70
N GLY A 65 44.05 -8.26 -6.99
CA GLY A 65 45.06 -9.16 -7.58
C GLY A 65 44.89 -10.64 -7.21
N SER A 66 43.75 -10.99 -6.60
CA SER A 66 43.40 -12.35 -6.21
C SER A 66 42.27 -12.92 -7.08
N THR A 67 42.14 -14.25 -7.06
CA THR A 67 40.97 -14.97 -7.62
C THR A 67 39.97 -15.33 -6.52
N PHE A 68 40.10 -14.73 -5.35
CA PHE A 68 39.22 -14.93 -4.21
C PHE A 68 38.04 -13.95 -4.25
N PHE A 69 36.83 -14.52 -4.25
CA PHE A 69 35.57 -13.79 -4.32
C PHE A 69 34.79 -14.03 -3.03
N LEU A 70 34.14 -13.00 -2.52
CA LEU A 70 33.16 -13.08 -1.44
C LEU A 70 31.81 -12.58 -1.98
N ASN A 71 30.79 -13.44 -1.92
CA ASN A 71 29.43 -13.04 -2.26
C ASN A 71 28.67 -12.80 -0.96
N SER A 72 28.07 -11.62 -0.86
CA SER A 72 27.11 -11.23 0.15
C SER A 72 25.70 -11.24 -0.46
N ARG A 73 24.75 -11.80 0.29
CA ARG A 73 23.32 -11.84 -0.05
C ARG A 73 22.52 -11.53 1.20
N VAL A 74 21.44 -10.78 1.03
CA VAL A 74 20.48 -10.55 2.11
C VAL A 74 19.16 -11.23 1.78
N TYR A 75 18.61 -11.95 2.75
CA TYR A 75 17.31 -12.61 2.64
C TYR A 75 16.38 -12.09 3.73
N VAL A 76 15.09 -12.13 3.45
CA VAL A 76 14.04 -11.81 4.41
C VAL A 76 13.01 -12.93 4.52
N LYS A 77 12.45 -13.09 5.71
CA LYS A 77 11.29 -13.95 5.98
C LYS A 77 10.42 -13.32 7.06
N THR A 78 9.11 -13.40 6.90
CA THR A 78 8.16 -13.14 7.99
C THR A 78 7.97 -14.44 8.77
N ALA A 79 8.16 -14.37 10.09
CA ALA A 79 8.01 -15.51 10.98
C ALA A 79 6.54 -15.96 11.05
N ALA A 80 6.32 -17.27 10.89
CA ALA A 80 5.01 -17.92 10.97
C ALA A 80 5.17 -19.37 11.46
N GLY A 81 5.25 -19.55 12.77
CA GLY A 81 5.35 -20.85 13.44
C GLY A 81 6.77 -21.42 13.42
N GLU A 82 7.79 -20.57 13.59
CA GLU A 82 9.18 -20.99 13.42
C GLU A 82 9.63 -22.01 14.46
N SER A 83 10.29 -23.07 14.00
CA SER A 83 10.89 -24.10 14.85
C SER A 83 12.22 -24.55 14.27
N GLY A 84 13.30 -24.37 15.04
CA GLY A 84 14.64 -24.78 14.66
C GLY A 84 15.43 -23.75 13.86
N ASP A 85 16.66 -24.13 13.52
CA ASP A 85 17.66 -23.28 12.89
C ASP A 85 17.49 -23.19 11.36
N TYR A 86 18.07 -22.15 10.76
CA TYR A 86 17.89 -21.86 9.34
C TYR A 86 19.10 -22.30 8.52
N THR A 87 18.90 -23.26 7.60
CA THR A 87 19.97 -23.83 6.75
C THR A 87 19.95 -23.28 5.33
N PHE A 88 20.96 -22.51 4.95
CA PHE A 88 21.18 -22.01 3.60
C PHE A 88 22.15 -22.94 2.85
N LEU A 89 21.71 -23.50 1.73
CA LEU A 89 22.51 -24.44 0.94
C LEU A 89 23.38 -23.69 -0.09
N HIS A 90 24.64 -24.11 -0.26
CA HIS A 90 25.56 -23.58 -1.26
C HIS A 90 26.60 -24.63 -1.64
N SER A 91 27.38 -24.40 -2.70
CA SER A 91 28.55 -25.26 -2.98
C SER A 91 29.63 -25.10 -1.90
N SER A 92 30.59 -26.03 -1.83
CA SER A 92 31.68 -25.96 -0.85
C SER A 92 32.40 -24.61 -0.91
N GLY A 93 32.41 -23.87 0.19
CA GLY A 93 33.06 -22.56 0.30
C GLY A 93 33.17 -22.12 1.76
N SER A 94 34.09 -21.21 2.03
CA SER A 94 34.13 -20.53 3.32
C SER A 94 32.91 -19.63 3.45
N SER A 95 32.17 -19.78 4.55
CA SER A 95 30.91 -19.09 4.74
C SER A 95 30.69 -18.63 6.17
N GLN A 96 29.86 -17.59 6.28
CA GLN A 96 29.35 -17.04 7.52
C GLN A 96 27.96 -16.49 7.28
N GLY A 97 27.05 -16.72 8.22
CA GLY A 97 25.69 -16.20 8.17
C GLY A 97 25.30 -15.57 9.48
N THR A 98 24.52 -14.49 9.38
CA THR A 98 23.92 -13.81 10.52
C THR A 98 22.42 -13.61 10.25
N ILE A 99 21.60 -13.69 11.29
CA ILE A 99 20.15 -13.45 11.20
C ILE A 99 19.74 -12.52 12.32
N ALA A 100 19.20 -11.36 11.97
CA ALA A 100 18.60 -10.42 12.89
C ALA A 100 17.08 -10.53 12.89
N ARG A 101 16.48 -10.32 14.06
CA ARG A 101 15.03 -10.29 14.27
C ARG A 101 14.58 -8.87 14.57
N TYR A 102 13.55 -8.43 13.85
CA TYR A 102 12.87 -7.15 14.07
C TYR A 102 11.36 -7.38 14.25
N THR A 103 10.76 -6.74 15.25
CA THR A 103 9.31 -6.78 15.48
C THR A 103 8.68 -5.47 14.98
N GLY A 104 7.44 -5.54 14.52
CA GLY A 104 6.64 -4.36 14.16
C GLY A 104 6.79 -3.86 12.72
N ALA A 105 7.58 -4.53 11.87
CA ALA A 105 7.69 -4.23 10.44
C ALA A 105 6.52 -4.85 9.65
N ASN A 106 6.09 -4.20 8.56
CA ASN A 106 4.94 -4.64 7.74
C ASN A 106 5.32 -5.58 6.59
N GLY A 107 6.61 -5.88 6.41
CA GLY A 107 7.13 -6.72 5.32
C GLY A 107 7.50 -5.97 4.03
N VAL A 108 7.19 -4.67 3.91
CA VAL A 108 7.69 -3.80 2.84
C VAL A 108 9.14 -3.43 3.14
N ILE A 109 10.00 -3.61 2.14
CA ILE A 109 11.45 -3.44 2.28
C ILE A 109 11.98 -2.67 1.09
N ASN A 110 12.62 -1.54 1.36
CA ASN A 110 13.45 -0.83 0.39
C ASN A 110 14.90 -1.27 0.60
N THR A 111 15.67 -1.48 -0.46
CA THR A 111 17.03 -2.01 -0.32
C THR A 111 17.98 -1.47 -1.37
N PHE A 112 19.21 -1.25 -0.95
CA PHE A 112 20.37 -0.99 -1.77
C PHE A 112 21.45 -2.02 -1.47
N SER A 113 22.12 -2.46 -2.53
CA SER A 113 23.26 -3.36 -2.49
C SER A 113 24.35 -2.80 -3.40
N SER A 114 25.53 -2.50 -2.87
CA SER A 114 26.68 -2.17 -3.73
C SER A 114 27.51 -3.40 -4.01
N ASN A 115 27.74 -3.68 -5.29
CA ASN A 115 28.93 -4.43 -5.67
C ASN A 115 30.11 -3.48 -5.51
N VAL A 116 31.04 -3.82 -4.64
CA VAL A 116 32.33 -3.12 -4.57
C VAL A 116 33.36 -4.11 -5.08
N GLN A 117 33.70 -3.94 -6.35
CA GLN A 117 35.02 -4.36 -6.81
C GLN A 117 35.99 -3.40 -6.13
N ASN A 118 37.01 -3.89 -5.44
CA ASN A 118 38.02 -2.99 -4.90
C ASN A 118 38.69 -2.21 -6.04
N PHE A 119 38.28 -0.96 -6.19
CA PHE A 119 39.13 0.13 -6.65
C PHE A 119 38.59 1.46 -6.13
N SER A 120 38.77 1.71 -4.84
CA SER A 120 39.09 3.07 -4.44
C SER A 120 40.41 3.01 -3.68
N PRO A 121 41.57 3.00 -4.38
CA PRO A 121 42.85 3.07 -3.72
C PRO A 121 42.87 4.32 -2.83
N GLY A 122 43.00 4.13 -1.51
CA GLY A 122 43.26 5.23 -0.57
C GLY A 122 42.17 5.57 0.44
N THR A 123 41.07 4.81 0.56
CA THR A 123 40.09 5.03 1.65
C THR A 123 39.84 3.76 2.46
N THR A 124 39.53 3.92 3.74
CA THR A 124 39.04 2.84 4.62
C THR A 124 37.53 2.96 4.85
N THR A 125 36.82 3.73 4.03
CA THR A 125 35.37 3.96 4.20
C THR A 125 34.55 2.95 3.42
N ARG A 126 33.38 2.59 3.96
CA ARG A 126 32.33 1.84 3.28
C ARG A 126 31.07 2.69 3.25
N THR A 127 30.49 2.85 2.05
CA THR A 127 29.31 3.69 1.81
C THR A 127 28.20 2.89 1.13
N ALA A 128 26.99 2.98 1.66
CA ALA A 128 25.77 2.56 0.99
C ALA A 128 25.03 3.81 0.49
N THR A 129 24.63 3.82 -0.78
CA THR A 129 23.98 5.00 -1.36
C THR A 129 22.53 5.11 -0.87
N SER A 130 22.00 6.33 -0.91
CA SER A 130 20.63 6.63 -0.48
C SER A 130 19.60 5.70 -1.11
N ILE A 131 18.66 5.26 -0.27
CA ILE A 131 17.37 4.70 -0.69
C ILE A 131 16.26 5.71 -0.36
N THR A 132 15.05 5.48 -0.89
CA THR A 132 13.88 6.30 -0.58
C THR A 132 12.87 5.46 0.18
N THR A 133 12.51 5.89 1.38
CA THR A 133 11.45 5.27 2.19
C THR A 133 10.10 5.92 1.91
N THR A 134 9.03 5.15 2.00
CA THR A 134 7.66 5.65 1.71
C THR A 134 6.82 5.89 2.97
N ALA A 135 7.33 5.50 4.15
CA ALA A 135 6.66 5.65 5.43
C ALA A 135 7.56 6.32 6.48
N ASP A 136 6.95 7.11 7.36
CA ASP A 136 7.61 7.66 8.54
C ASP A 136 7.97 6.55 9.52
N GLY A 137 9.07 6.69 10.25
CA GLY A 137 9.50 5.73 11.27
C GLY A 137 10.06 4.41 10.72
N CYS A 138 10.61 4.42 9.50
CA CYS A 138 11.31 3.26 8.95
C CYS A 138 12.56 2.91 9.78
N MET A 139 12.86 1.62 9.91
CA MET A 139 14.12 1.16 10.49
C MET A 139 15.14 0.96 9.37
N LEU A 140 16.18 1.78 9.37
CA LEU A 140 17.33 1.64 8.48
C LEU A 140 18.31 0.64 9.08
N LEU A 141 18.74 -0.33 8.27
CA LEU A 141 19.75 -1.32 8.60
C LEU A 141 20.96 -1.05 7.72
N PHE A 142 22.09 -0.78 8.34
CA PHE A 142 23.37 -0.75 7.67
C PHE A 142 24.08 -2.08 7.94
N VAL A 143 24.11 -2.91 6.91
CA VAL A 143 24.72 -4.24 6.97
C VAL A 143 25.91 -4.24 6.04
N GLY A 144 27.01 -4.87 6.43
CA GLY A 144 28.10 -4.99 5.48
C GLY A 144 29.11 -6.06 5.78
N LEU A 145 29.98 -6.24 4.79
CA LEU A 145 31.10 -7.15 4.80
C LEU A 145 32.42 -6.38 4.80
N ASP A 146 33.39 -6.86 5.56
CA ASP A 146 34.79 -6.42 5.48
C ASP A 146 35.75 -7.61 5.72
N TRP A 147 36.63 -7.90 4.76
CA TRP A 147 37.64 -8.96 4.89
C TRP A 147 38.80 -8.60 5.83
N GLY A 148 39.17 -7.33 5.92
CA GLY A 148 40.33 -6.88 6.70
C GLY A 148 40.02 -6.63 8.17
N ASP A 149 38.74 -6.63 8.54
CA ASP A 149 38.32 -6.49 9.92
C ASP A 149 38.56 -7.78 10.69
N THR A 150 39.62 -7.77 11.50
CA THR A 150 40.04 -8.89 12.36
C THR A 150 40.04 -8.51 13.84
N THR A 151 39.72 -7.27 14.16
CA THR A 151 39.75 -6.70 15.51
C THR A 151 38.37 -6.37 16.06
N ASN A 152 37.32 -6.35 15.21
CA ASN A 152 35.92 -6.13 15.59
C ASN A 152 35.77 -4.85 16.45
N ASP A 153 36.36 -3.76 15.98
CA ASP A 153 36.35 -2.45 16.63
C ASP A 153 35.89 -1.33 15.68
N LEU A 154 34.97 -1.67 14.78
CA LEU A 154 34.34 -0.73 13.88
C LEU A 154 33.44 0.22 14.66
N THR A 155 33.35 1.46 14.19
CA THR A 155 32.41 2.43 14.73
C THR A 155 31.16 2.46 13.85
N PRO A 156 29.96 2.59 14.45
CA PRO A 156 28.73 2.68 13.68
C PRO A 156 28.69 3.93 12.83
N PRO A 157 27.98 3.90 11.68
CA PRO A 157 27.61 5.11 10.96
C PRO A 157 26.99 6.14 11.91
N ALA A 158 27.17 7.42 11.63
CA ALA A 158 26.61 8.48 12.46
C ALA A 158 25.07 8.33 12.56
N GLY A 159 24.54 8.32 13.79
CA GLY A 159 23.10 8.13 14.06
C GLY A 159 22.69 6.66 14.29
N PHE A 160 23.50 5.70 13.85
CA PHE A 160 23.21 4.28 13.97
C PHE A 160 23.64 3.71 15.32
N THR A 161 22.84 2.76 15.81
CA THR A 161 23.17 1.90 16.95
C THR A 161 23.74 0.59 16.43
N GLU A 162 24.94 0.25 16.88
CA GLU A 162 25.56 -1.04 16.56
C GLU A 162 24.80 -2.22 17.18
N ARG A 163 24.66 -3.29 16.39
CA ARG A 163 24.02 -4.56 16.79
C ARG A 163 24.98 -5.73 16.76
N GLU A 164 25.93 -5.71 15.84
CA GLU A 164 26.93 -6.77 15.69
C GLU A 164 28.17 -6.21 15.01
N ASP A 165 29.32 -6.56 15.60
CA ASP A 165 30.63 -6.36 15.01
C ASP A 165 31.45 -7.64 15.21
N VAL A 166 31.57 -8.41 14.14
CA VAL A 166 32.18 -9.74 14.13
C VAL A 166 32.96 -9.92 12.85
N LEU A 167 33.87 -10.90 12.84
CA LEU A 167 34.65 -11.24 11.65
C LEU A 167 33.76 -11.28 10.41
N LEU A 168 34.14 -10.55 9.36
CA LEU A 168 33.43 -10.41 8.07
C LEU A 168 32.06 -9.76 8.07
N SER A 169 31.36 -9.60 9.18
CA SER A 169 29.97 -9.12 9.19
C SER A 169 29.76 -8.02 10.20
N TYR A 170 29.16 -6.93 9.74
CA TYR A 170 28.82 -5.78 10.56
C TYR A 170 27.34 -5.46 10.44
N TRP A 171 26.72 -5.05 11.54
CA TRP A 171 25.32 -4.68 11.60
C TRP A 171 25.08 -3.48 12.51
N ALA A 172 24.41 -2.46 12.00
CA ALA A 172 23.89 -1.36 12.79
C ALA A 172 22.51 -0.93 12.29
N ASP A 173 21.71 -0.29 13.15
CA ASP A 173 20.39 0.23 12.76
C ASP A 173 20.08 1.63 13.31
N GLU A 174 19.21 2.35 12.61
CA GLU A 174 18.71 3.68 12.98
C GLU A 174 17.23 3.81 12.61
N VAL A 175 16.45 4.57 13.39
CA VAL A 175 15.09 4.95 13.03
C VAL A 175 15.12 6.22 12.18
N GLN A 176 14.69 6.12 10.92
CA GLN A 176 14.41 7.27 10.09
C GLN A 176 13.02 7.84 10.45
N ALA A 177 12.99 8.97 11.14
CA ALA A 177 11.75 9.55 11.67
C ALA A 177 10.75 9.95 10.58
N THR A 178 11.22 10.48 9.45
CA THR A 178 10.38 10.99 8.35
C THR A 178 10.73 10.32 7.04
N ALA A 179 9.71 9.91 6.28
CA ALA A 179 9.83 9.31 4.97
C ALA A 179 10.63 10.19 3.99
N GLY A 180 11.37 9.55 3.09
CA GLY A 180 12.12 10.23 2.04
C GLY A 180 13.49 9.62 1.81
N ALA A 181 14.34 10.38 1.12
CA ALA A 181 15.72 9.97 0.88
C ALA A 181 16.48 9.82 2.21
N THR A 182 17.13 8.68 2.41
CA THR A 182 17.95 8.41 3.60
C THR A 182 19.25 9.23 3.62
N GLY A 183 19.71 9.68 2.45
CA GLY A 183 21.09 10.09 2.25
C GLY A 183 22.02 8.88 2.19
N ASP A 184 23.25 9.11 1.76
CA ASP A 184 24.29 8.08 1.76
C ASP A 184 24.74 7.80 3.20
N VAL A 185 24.78 6.52 3.57
CA VAL A 185 25.21 6.07 4.89
C VAL A 185 26.62 5.53 4.78
N SER A 186 27.54 6.07 5.58
CA SER A 186 28.95 5.71 5.54
C SER A 186 29.52 5.48 6.93
N HIS A 187 30.47 4.54 7.03
CA HIS A 187 31.33 4.43 8.20
C HIS A 187 32.77 4.07 7.81
N THR A 188 33.69 4.29 8.74
CA THR A 188 35.11 4.04 8.54
C THR A 188 35.46 2.67 9.09
N CYS A 189 35.99 1.82 8.23
CA CYS A 189 36.54 0.52 8.54
C CYS A 189 37.98 0.65 9.09
N ASN A 190 38.41 -0.33 9.88
CA ASN A 190 39.77 -0.46 10.42
C ASN A 190 40.74 -1.21 9.47
N SER A 191 40.26 -1.66 8.31
CA SER A 191 40.93 -2.58 7.39
C SER A 191 41.91 -1.91 6.42
N SER A 192 42.71 -2.72 5.73
CA SER A 192 43.61 -2.25 4.67
C SER A 192 42.81 -1.61 3.53
N VAL A 193 43.41 -0.65 2.84
CA VAL A 193 42.85 -0.08 1.60
C VAL A 193 42.75 -1.10 0.45
N LEU A 194 43.28 -2.30 0.64
CA LEU A 194 43.31 -3.39 -0.35
C LEU A 194 42.28 -4.49 -0.08
N ASP A 195 41.68 -4.55 1.12
CA ASP A 195 40.79 -5.63 1.52
C ASP A 195 39.36 -5.45 1.00
N PRO A 196 38.69 -6.53 0.51
CA PRO A 196 37.35 -6.43 -0.03
C PRO A 196 36.31 -6.07 1.02
N ARG A 197 35.43 -5.13 0.70
CA ARG A 197 34.35 -4.64 1.57
C ARG A 197 33.06 -4.39 0.78
N LEU A 198 31.88 -4.54 1.39
CA LEU A 198 30.57 -4.33 0.73
C LEU A 198 29.58 -3.72 1.70
N ALA A 199 28.68 -2.87 1.20
CA ALA A 199 27.64 -2.23 1.99
C ALA A 199 26.24 -2.57 1.48
N TRP A 200 25.33 -2.72 2.43
CA TRP A 200 23.89 -2.79 2.22
C TRP A 200 23.22 -1.72 3.06
N LEU A 201 22.25 -1.05 2.46
CA LEU A 201 21.31 -0.21 3.19
C LEU A 201 19.91 -0.77 2.95
N ILE A 202 19.22 -1.11 4.02
CA ILE A 202 17.91 -1.74 3.98
C ILE A 202 16.98 -0.88 4.83
N ALA A 203 15.78 -0.57 4.35
CA ALA A 203 14.76 0.07 5.17
C ALA A 203 13.59 -0.89 5.36
N LEU A 204 13.24 -1.13 6.61
CA LEU A 204 12.04 -1.86 7.01
C LEU A 204 10.93 -0.84 7.30
N GLU A 205 9.77 -0.99 6.67
CA GLU A 205 8.65 -0.10 6.93
C GLU A 205 7.81 -0.56 8.12
N PRO A 206 7.35 0.35 9.00
CA PRO A 206 6.58 -0.03 10.17
C PRO A 206 5.17 -0.49 9.79
N THR A 207 4.62 -1.39 10.59
CA THR A 207 3.19 -1.68 10.57
C THR A 207 2.45 -0.44 11.04
N LEU A 208 1.75 0.24 10.14
CA LEU A 208 0.91 1.37 10.49
C LEU A 208 -0.23 0.87 11.37
N THR A 209 -0.23 1.26 12.64
CA THR A 209 -1.41 1.06 13.48
C THR A 209 -2.39 2.16 13.12
N ALA A 210 -3.62 1.82 12.71
CA ALA A 210 -4.67 2.80 12.60
C ALA A 210 -4.81 3.52 13.95
N SER A 211 -4.70 4.85 13.95
CA SER A 211 -4.93 5.63 15.16
C SER A 211 -6.43 5.59 15.48
N ASP A 212 -6.79 5.32 16.74
CA ASP A 212 -8.17 5.38 17.21
C ASP A 212 -8.74 6.77 16.90
N GLN A 213 -9.69 6.84 15.97
CA GLN A 213 -10.43 8.07 15.71
C GLN A 213 -11.44 8.26 16.84
N THR A 214 -11.15 9.19 17.76
CA THR A 214 -12.10 9.57 18.80
C THR A 214 -13.22 10.39 18.16
N ILE A 215 -14.41 9.80 18.01
CA ILE A 215 -15.62 10.53 17.61
C ILE A 215 -16.22 11.17 18.86
N ASN A 216 -15.99 12.47 19.04
CA ASN A 216 -16.66 13.25 20.08
C ASN A 216 -18.03 13.71 19.59
N GLY A 217 -19.10 13.12 20.14
CA GLY A 217 -20.46 13.63 20.01
C GLY A 217 -20.87 14.41 21.26
N ALA A 218 -21.38 15.64 21.10
CA ALA A 218 -21.99 16.36 22.22
C ALA A 218 -23.36 15.73 22.56
N LEU A 219 -23.75 15.75 23.85
CA LEU A 219 -25.09 15.37 24.28
C LEU A 219 -26.11 16.30 23.60
N TYR A 220 -27.03 15.73 22.85
CA TYR A 220 -28.21 16.43 22.35
C TYR A 220 -29.37 16.19 23.33
N VAL A 221 -29.93 17.26 23.89
CA VAL A 221 -31.16 17.23 24.68
C VAL A 221 -32.27 17.71 23.78
N ASP A 222 -33.26 16.84 23.57
CA ASP A 222 -34.49 17.15 22.83
C ASP A 222 -35.21 18.33 23.52
N ALA A 223 -35.64 19.31 22.73
CA ALA A 223 -36.29 20.52 23.22
C ALA A 223 -37.80 20.31 23.53
N ASP A 224 -38.36 19.16 23.18
CA ASP A 224 -39.77 18.84 23.38
C ASP A 224 -40.12 18.74 24.88
N THR A 225 -41.16 19.47 25.29
CA THR A 225 -41.67 19.50 26.68
C THR A 225 -43.10 18.94 26.73
N PHE A 226 -43.31 17.86 27.49
CA PHE A 226 -44.64 17.30 27.71
C PHE A 226 -45.25 17.81 29.03
N HIS A 227 -46.50 18.28 28.97
CA HIS A 227 -47.25 18.72 30.15
C HIS A 227 -48.15 17.59 30.68
N GLY A 228 -48.23 17.44 32.01
CA GLY A 228 -49.16 16.53 32.65
C GLY A 228 -50.60 17.06 32.65
N ALA A 229 -51.58 16.19 32.42
CA ALA A 229 -53.00 16.54 32.50
C ALA A 229 -53.58 16.18 33.89
N THR A 230 -54.30 17.11 34.51
CA THR A 230 -55.06 16.86 35.76
C THR A 230 -56.52 16.56 35.42
N VAL A 231 -57.02 15.42 35.86
CA VAL A 231 -58.41 15.00 35.60
C VAL A 231 -59.28 15.24 36.84
N GLY A 232 -60.43 15.90 36.67
CA GLY A 232 -61.41 16.17 37.73
C GLY A 232 -62.32 14.97 38.05
N ARG A 233 -63.12 15.07 39.11
CA ARG A 233 -64.05 14.00 39.53
C ARG A 233 -65.27 13.92 38.61
N GLY A 234 -65.55 12.73 38.07
CA GLY A 234 -66.65 12.43 37.15
C GLY A 234 -66.21 11.45 36.05
N THR A 235 -67.13 11.01 35.19
CA THR A 235 -66.79 10.20 34.01
C THR A 235 -66.13 11.09 32.96
N VAL A 236 -64.83 10.92 32.72
CA VAL A 236 -64.06 11.68 31.72
C VAL A 236 -63.50 10.73 30.68
N ASN A 237 -63.92 10.88 29.42
CA ASN A 237 -63.30 10.19 28.29
C ASN A 237 -62.02 10.93 27.88
N ILE A 238 -60.85 10.31 28.08
CA ILE A 238 -59.57 10.81 27.57
C ILE A 238 -59.25 10.07 26.28
N ALA A 239 -59.42 10.74 25.15
CA ALA A 239 -58.89 10.27 23.87
C ALA A 239 -57.56 10.99 23.62
N ALA A 240 -56.44 10.27 23.72
CA ALA A 240 -55.12 10.80 23.38
C ALA A 240 -54.80 10.49 21.91
N ALA A 241 -54.36 11.50 21.16
CA ALA A 241 -53.73 11.29 19.86
C ALA A 241 -52.23 11.00 20.07
N ARG A 242 -51.69 10.05 19.31
CA ARG A 242 -50.24 9.75 19.32
C ARG A 242 -49.48 10.97 18.80
N TYR A 243 -48.59 11.52 19.61
CA TYR A 243 -47.57 12.45 19.15
C TYR A 243 -46.38 11.66 18.62
N VAL A 244 -45.93 11.98 17.40
CA VAL A 244 -44.70 11.47 16.81
C VAL A 244 -43.76 12.66 16.76
N SER A 245 -42.64 12.59 17.46
CA SER A 245 -41.63 13.65 17.41
C SER A 245 -41.18 13.83 15.95
N PRO A 246 -41.08 15.08 15.46
CA PRO A 246 -40.57 15.36 14.13
C PRO A 246 -39.04 15.15 14.02
N ASP A 247 -38.35 14.94 15.14
CA ASP A 247 -36.90 14.87 15.18
C ASP A 247 -36.37 13.59 14.53
N THR A 248 -35.36 13.77 13.67
CA THR A 248 -34.71 12.70 12.91
C THR A 248 -33.22 12.67 13.26
N PHE A 249 -32.77 11.57 13.87
CA PHE A 249 -31.35 11.33 14.12
C PHE A 249 -30.70 10.64 12.93
N TYR A 250 -29.64 11.25 12.38
CA TYR A 250 -28.85 10.66 11.30
C TYR A 250 -27.76 9.75 11.87
N ARG A 251 -27.46 8.65 11.16
CA ARG A 251 -26.34 7.76 11.49
C ARG A 251 -25.02 8.46 11.16
N ALA A 252 -24.09 8.49 12.12
CA ALA A 252 -22.71 8.91 11.85
C ALA A 252 -22.06 7.92 10.87
N THR A 253 -21.45 8.44 9.80
CA THR A 253 -20.72 7.62 8.82
C THR A 253 -19.24 7.96 8.93
N ILE A 254 -18.41 6.94 9.18
CA ILE A 254 -16.96 7.04 9.19
C ILE A 254 -16.47 6.56 7.83
N SER A 255 -15.68 7.37 7.14
CA SER A 255 -14.96 6.96 5.94
C SER A 255 -13.48 6.82 6.30
N LEU A 256 -12.92 5.61 6.25
CA LEU A 256 -11.47 5.43 6.33
C LEU A 256 -10.86 5.89 5.00
N GLY A 257 -9.94 6.85 5.07
CA GLY A 257 -9.13 7.27 3.93
C GLY A 257 -8.26 6.11 3.45
N GLY A 258 -8.66 5.50 2.35
CA GLY A 258 -8.06 4.27 1.82
C GLY A 258 -8.06 4.21 0.30
N VAL A 259 -7.85 5.34 -0.36
CA VAL A 259 -7.15 5.55 -1.65
C VAL A 259 -6.69 7.01 -1.51
N ALA A 260 -5.45 7.35 -1.87
CA ALA A 260 -5.06 8.75 -1.94
C ALA A 260 -6.10 9.47 -2.80
N ALA A 261 -6.95 10.29 -2.20
CA ALA A 261 -7.78 11.22 -2.93
C ALA A 261 -6.77 12.10 -3.66
N THR A 262 -6.57 11.85 -4.95
CA THR A 262 -6.04 12.89 -5.82
C THR A 262 -6.90 14.10 -5.55
N ASP A 263 -6.32 15.28 -5.31
CA ASP A 263 -7.11 16.48 -5.04
C ASP A 263 -7.99 16.86 -6.26
N ASP A 264 -7.87 16.14 -7.38
CA ASP A 264 -8.79 16.16 -8.53
C ASP A 264 -10.20 15.63 -8.17
N PRO A 265 -11.23 16.50 -8.13
CA PRO A 265 -12.61 16.09 -7.92
C PRO A 265 -13.14 15.16 -9.02
N ARG A 266 -12.62 15.27 -10.25
CA ARG A 266 -13.02 14.42 -11.38
C ARG A 266 -12.65 12.97 -11.10
N GLU A 267 -11.39 12.74 -10.76
CA GLU A 267 -10.87 11.40 -10.51
C GLU A 267 -11.54 10.77 -9.28
N ASN A 268 -11.81 11.55 -8.23
CA ASN A 268 -12.53 11.06 -7.06
C ASN A 268 -13.94 10.54 -7.40
N ILE A 269 -14.67 11.24 -8.26
CA ILE A 269 -16.00 10.79 -8.70
C ILE A 269 -15.87 9.54 -9.59
N LEU A 270 -14.96 9.54 -10.58
CA LEU A 270 -14.78 8.39 -11.48
C LEU A 270 -14.33 7.13 -10.71
N ALA A 271 -13.43 7.26 -9.73
CA ALA A 271 -13.03 6.18 -8.86
C ALA A 271 -14.20 5.65 -8.01
N ARG A 272 -15.08 6.53 -7.52
CA ARG A 272 -16.29 6.12 -6.81
C ARG A 272 -17.26 5.38 -7.71
N LEU A 273 -17.45 5.83 -8.96
CA LEU A 273 -18.29 5.14 -9.95
C LEU A 273 -17.76 3.72 -10.24
N VAL A 274 -16.43 3.55 -10.36
CA VAL A 274 -15.81 2.22 -10.55
C VAL A 274 -16.08 1.31 -9.34
N THR A 275 -15.97 1.85 -8.13
CA THR A 275 -16.26 1.10 -6.90
C THR A 275 -17.74 0.69 -6.86
N LEU A 276 -18.63 1.65 -7.11
CA LEU A 276 -20.08 1.44 -7.16
C LEU A 276 -20.48 0.36 -8.18
N ALA A 277 -19.90 0.39 -9.39
CA ALA A 277 -20.18 -0.60 -10.43
C ALA A 277 -19.79 -2.03 -10.02
N LYS A 278 -18.72 -2.19 -9.22
CA LYS A 278 -18.26 -3.50 -8.73
C LYS A 278 -19.23 -4.09 -7.71
N ASP A 279 -19.94 -3.24 -6.97
CA ASP A 279 -20.90 -3.65 -5.94
C ASP A 279 -22.27 -4.03 -6.53
N ILE A 280 -22.50 -3.77 -7.83
CA ILE A 280 -23.74 -4.16 -8.50
C ILE A 280 -23.81 -5.69 -8.61
N THR A 281 -24.80 -6.26 -7.95
CA THR A 281 -24.99 -7.71 -7.88
C THR A 281 -25.14 -8.32 -9.28
N GLY A 282 -24.32 -9.33 -9.56
CA GLY A 282 -24.36 -10.07 -10.82
C GLY A 282 -23.47 -9.49 -11.93
N ILE A 283 -22.76 -8.38 -11.70
CA ILE A 283 -21.70 -7.92 -12.59
C ILE A 283 -20.43 -8.71 -12.29
N LYS A 284 -19.80 -9.27 -13.33
CA LYS A 284 -18.59 -10.08 -13.22
C LYS A 284 -17.33 -9.25 -13.37
N THR A 285 -17.35 -8.27 -14.27
CA THR A 285 -16.17 -7.48 -14.61
C THR A 285 -16.53 -6.00 -14.69
N VAL A 286 -15.66 -5.16 -14.12
CA VAL A 286 -15.75 -3.70 -14.24
C VAL A 286 -14.43 -3.19 -14.79
N LYS A 287 -14.50 -2.40 -15.86
CA LYS A 287 -13.35 -1.73 -16.47
C LYS A 287 -13.62 -0.23 -16.60
N ARG A 288 -12.57 0.55 -16.83
CA ARG A 288 -12.65 1.99 -17.11
C ARG A 288 -11.89 2.27 -18.41
N ASN A 289 -12.54 2.96 -19.35
CA ASN A 289 -12.02 3.31 -20.68
C ASN A 289 -11.40 2.14 -21.48
N ASP A 290 -11.80 0.90 -21.19
CA ASP A 290 -11.31 -0.30 -21.86
C ASP A 290 -12.51 -1.14 -22.30
N LEU A 291 -12.74 -1.14 -23.62
CA LEU A 291 -13.83 -1.84 -24.28
C LEU A 291 -13.45 -3.26 -24.72
N ASP A 292 -12.23 -3.73 -24.42
CA ASP A 292 -11.82 -5.11 -24.72
C ASP A 292 -12.47 -6.07 -23.73
N LEU A 293 -13.64 -6.60 -24.11
CA LEU A 293 -14.45 -7.50 -23.30
C LEU A 293 -14.58 -8.86 -23.99
N PRO A 294 -13.80 -9.88 -23.57
CA PRO A 294 -14.06 -11.24 -24.01
C PRO A 294 -15.41 -11.73 -23.45
N GLU A 295 -16.10 -12.62 -24.16
CA GLU A 295 -17.41 -13.15 -23.73
C GLU A 295 -17.36 -13.79 -22.32
N THR A 296 -16.20 -14.33 -21.93
CA THR A 296 -15.95 -14.89 -20.60
C THR A 296 -15.97 -13.86 -19.47
N ALA A 297 -15.83 -12.56 -19.77
CA ALA A 297 -15.86 -11.47 -18.79
C ALA A 297 -17.28 -10.92 -18.55
N LEU A 298 -18.27 -11.31 -19.35
CA LEU A 298 -19.64 -10.83 -19.24
C LEU A 298 -20.40 -11.55 -18.09
N PRO A 299 -21.39 -10.89 -17.44
CA PRO A 299 -21.83 -9.50 -17.58
C PRO A 299 -20.78 -8.48 -17.11
N ALA A 300 -20.59 -7.42 -17.87
CA ALA A 300 -19.57 -6.40 -17.57
C ALA A 300 -20.14 -4.98 -17.62
N ILE A 301 -19.48 -4.09 -16.88
CA ILE A 301 -19.68 -2.64 -16.95
C ILE A 301 -18.35 -1.99 -17.32
N VAL A 302 -18.36 -1.17 -18.36
CA VAL A 302 -17.24 -0.27 -18.69
C VAL A 302 -17.68 1.14 -18.35
N ILE A 303 -16.92 1.84 -17.53
CA ILE A 303 -17.12 3.25 -17.27
C ILE A 303 -16.28 4.02 -18.27
N LEU A 304 -16.94 4.85 -19.06
CA LEU A 304 -16.31 5.81 -19.95
C LEU A 304 -16.32 7.16 -19.26
N ASP A 305 -15.17 7.82 -19.21
CA ASP A 305 -15.00 9.04 -18.40
C ASP A 305 -15.87 10.21 -18.89
N GLY A 306 -16.22 10.20 -20.17
CA GLY A 306 -17.04 11.22 -20.80
C GLY A 306 -16.39 12.59 -20.85
N ASP A 307 -17.06 13.52 -21.52
CA ASP A 307 -16.58 14.89 -21.67
C ASP A 307 -16.84 15.73 -20.43
N GLU A 308 -16.18 16.88 -20.38
CA GLU A 308 -16.29 17.86 -19.31
C GLU A 308 -16.54 19.26 -19.88
N THR A 309 -17.60 19.91 -19.39
CA THR A 309 -18.03 21.22 -19.87
C THR A 309 -18.17 22.21 -18.72
N ALA A 310 -17.59 23.40 -18.89
CA ALA A 310 -17.73 24.49 -17.92
C ALA A 310 -19.15 25.05 -17.93
N ASP A 311 -19.60 25.58 -16.80
CA ASP A 311 -20.91 26.25 -16.70
C ASP A 311 -20.95 27.49 -17.62
N ASP A 312 -21.92 27.53 -18.53
CA ASP A 312 -22.13 28.63 -19.49
C ASP A 312 -22.36 29.99 -18.80
N ASN A 313 -22.74 29.99 -17.52
CA ASN A 313 -22.94 31.20 -16.74
C ASN A 313 -21.64 31.75 -16.10
N ASP A 314 -20.48 31.10 -16.29
CA ASP A 314 -19.21 31.58 -15.73
C ASP A 314 -18.71 32.85 -16.47
N PRO A 315 -18.48 33.98 -15.77
CA PRO A 315 -18.09 35.22 -16.43
C PRO A 315 -16.72 35.15 -17.12
N VAL A 316 -16.65 35.61 -18.38
CA VAL A 316 -15.43 35.59 -19.22
C VAL A 316 -14.23 36.32 -18.60
N GLY A 317 -14.47 37.33 -17.75
CA GLY A 317 -13.41 38.14 -17.12
C GLY A 317 -12.74 37.51 -15.89
N ARG A 318 -13.10 36.28 -15.53
CA ARG A 318 -12.60 35.62 -14.31
C ARG A 318 -11.17 35.11 -14.50
N PRO A 319 -10.26 35.28 -13.51
CA PRO A 319 -8.88 34.84 -13.66
C PRO A 319 -8.78 33.31 -13.90
N PRO A 320 -7.76 32.82 -14.63
CA PRO A 320 -7.61 31.40 -14.95
C PRO A 320 -7.47 30.47 -13.73
N THR A 321 -7.05 31.01 -12.59
CA THR A 321 -6.90 30.26 -11.33
C THR A 321 -8.16 30.24 -10.47
N ALA A 322 -9.22 30.93 -10.88
CA ALA A 322 -10.46 30.96 -10.12
C ALA A 322 -11.18 29.60 -10.17
N PRO A 323 -11.85 29.19 -9.07
CA PRO A 323 -12.68 28.00 -9.07
C PRO A 323 -13.78 28.06 -10.13
N ARG A 324 -13.91 27.03 -10.95
CA ARG A 324 -14.94 26.91 -11.98
C ARG A 324 -15.91 25.79 -11.66
N ILE A 325 -17.17 25.99 -12.04
CA ILE A 325 -18.17 24.93 -11.96
C ILE A 325 -18.09 24.18 -13.28
N VAL A 326 -18.00 22.86 -13.16
CA VAL A 326 -17.84 22.00 -14.32
C VAL A 326 -18.81 20.82 -14.20
N THR A 327 -19.35 20.41 -15.35
CA THR A 327 -20.22 19.25 -15.48
C THR A 327 -19.49 18.21 -16.29
N MET A 328 -19.30 17.02 -15.72
CA MET A 328 -18.84 15.87 -16.49
C MET A 328 -20.00 14.93 -16.81
N THR A 329 -19.91 14.25 -17.96
CA THR A 329 -20.94 13.31 -18.43
C THR A 329 -20.39 11.92 -18.70
N PRO A 330 -19.93 11.18 -17.67
CA PRO A 330 -19.50 9.79 -17.84
C PRO A 330 -20.64 8.88 -18.27
N GLU A 331 -20.28 7.77 -18.90
CA GLU A 331 -21.20 6.77 -19.41
C GLU A 331 -20.92 5.38 -18.82
N PHE A 332 -21.96 4.73 -18.31
CA PHE A 332 -21.92 3.32 -17.95
C PHE A 332 -22.32 2.50 -19.16
N TYR A 333 -21.36 1.81 -19.75
CA TYR A 333 -21.58 0.90 -20.86
C TYR A 333 -21.72 -0.53 -20.33
N VAL A 334 -22.96 -1.02 -20.29
CA VAL A 334 -23.31 -2.33 -19.74
C VAL A 334 -23.43 -3.34 -20.88
N VAL A 335 -22.70 -4.45 -20.75
CA VAL A 335 -22.67 -5.53 -21.74
C VAL A 335 -23.07 -6.84 -21.10
N VAL A 336 -24.05 -7.52 -21.68
CA VAL A 336 -24.55 -8.83 -21.22
C VAL A 336 -24.53 -9.84 -22.35
N ALA A 337 -24.15 -11.08 -22.05
CA ALA A 337 -24.32 -12.21 -22.96
C ALA A 337 -25.34 -13.18 -22.36
N GLU A 338 -26.47 -13.35 -23.03
CA GLU A 338 -27.57 -14.18 -22.53
C GLU A 338 -28.43 -14.69 -23.69
N LYS A 339 -29.27 -15.70 -23.47
CA LYS A 339 -30.18 -16.19 -24.52
C LYS A 339 -31.07 -15.06 -25.06
N ALA A 340 -31.34 -15.07 -26.36
CA ALA A 340 -32.12 -14.03 -27.05
C ALA A 340 -33.48 -13.72 -26.43
N ALA A 341 -34.13 -14.69 -25.76
CA ALA A 341 -35.40 -14.48 -25.06
C ALA A 341 -35.27 -13.65 -23.77
N ASN A 342 -34.08 -13.62 -23.15
CA ASN A 342 -33.85 -13.07 -21.81
C ASN A 342 -32.92 -11.84 -21.81
N VAL A 343 -32.14 -11.64 -22.89
CA VAL A 343 -31.16 -10.54 -22.99
C VAL A 343 -31.80 -9.16 -22.75
N GLY A 344 -33.02 -8.94 -23.28
CA GLY A 344 -33.76 -7.69 -23.07
C GLY A 344 -34.25 -7.47 -21.64
N THR A 345 -34.59 -8.54 -20.92
CA THR A 345 -35.01 -8.43 -19.50
C THR A 345 -33.80 -8.20 -18.60
N GLN A 346 -32.71 -8.92 -18.85
CA GLN A 346 -31.50 -8.84 -18.04
C GLN A 346 -30.80 -7.49 -18.21
N ILE A 347 -30.73 -6.95 -19.43
CA ILE A 347 -30.14 -5.62 -19.65
C ILE A 347 -30.95 -4.51 -18.98
N ASN A 348 -32.27 -4.62 -18.97
CA ASN A 348 -33.14 -3.66 -18.28
C ASN A 348 -33.03 -3.75 -16.76
N MET A 349 -32.78 -4.95 -16.23
CA MET A 349 -32.49 -5.16 -14.80
C MET A 349 -31.18 -4.46 -14.41
N TYR A 350 -30.08 -4.69 -15.12
CA TYR A 350 -28.81 -4.02 -14.82
C TYR A 350 -28.90 -2.50 -15.01
N ARG A 351 -29.63 -2.03 -16.02
CA ARG A 351 -29.93 -0.60 -16.16
C ARG A 351 -30.57 -0.04 -14.90
N ALA A 352 -31.60 -0.70 -14.37
CA ALA A 352 -32.29 -0.23 -13.16
C ALA A 352 -31.35 -0.23 -11.94
N LEU A 353 -30.52 -1.27 -11.79
CA LEU A 353 -29.54 -1.37 -10.70
C LEU A 353 -28.47 -0.27 -10.78
N VAL A 354 -27.96 0.04 -11.98
CA VAL A 354 -26.98 1.13 -12.15
C VAL A 354 -27.62 2.48 -11.79
N ILE A 355 -28.82 2.75 -12.28
CA ILE A 355 -29.53 4.01 -11.97
C ILE A 355 -29.75 4.15 -10.47
N ASP A 356 -30.25 3.10 -9.81
CA ASP A 356 -30.50 3.10 -8.37
C ASP A 356 -29.20 3.26 -7.56
N ALA A 357 -28.15 2.54 -7.94
CA ALA A 357 -26.84 2.63 -7.29
C ALA A 357 -26.26 4.05 -7.40
N VAL A 358 -26.31 4.68 -8.58
CA VAL A 358 -25.79 6.04 -8.79
C VAL A 358 -26.64 7.07 -8.04
N ALA A 359 -27.97 6.91 -8.02
CA ALA A 359 -28.88 7.85 -7.38
C ALA A 359 -28.82 7.81 -5.85
N THR A 360 -28.46 6.66 -5.25
CA THR A 360 -28.51 6.45 -3.79
C THR A 360 -27.16 6.48 -3.09
N ASP A 361 -26.05 6.51 -3.84
CA ASP A 361 -24.71 6.48 -3.25
C ASP A 361 -24.34 7.76 -2.50
N ALA A 362 -24.32 7.69 -1.18
CA ALA A 362 -24.07 8.84 -0.31
C ALA A 362 -22.68 9.48 -0.49
N GLN A 363 -21.66 8.68 -0.83
CA GLN A 363 -20.31 9.20 -1.05
C GLN A 363 -20.22 9.98 -2.36
N LEU A 364 -20.77 9.41 -3.45
CA LEU A 364 -20.87 10.06 -4.74
C LEU A 364 -21.66 11.37 -4.66
N ILE A 365 -22.80 11.36 -3.94
CA ILE A 365 -23.55 12.58 -3.63
C ILE A 365 -22.65 13.61 -2.95
N GLY A 366 -21.88 13.21 -1.94
CA GLY A 366 -20.97 14.07 -1.19
C GLY A 366 -19.85 14.72 -2.04
N LEU A 367 -19.44 14.09 -3.13
CA LEU A 367 -18.42 14.60 -4.05
C LEU A 367 -18.95 15.66 -5.03
N THR A 368 -20.26 15.76 -5.20
CA THR A 368 -20.88 16.71 -6.14
C THR A 368 -21.14 18.08 -5.52
N LYS A 369 -21.18 19.12 -6.36
CA LYS A 369 -21.60 20.46 -5.99
C LYS A 369 -23.01 20.40 -5.38
N ASN A 370 -23.19 21.09 -4.26
CA ASN A 370 -24.43 21.15 -3.48
C ASN A 370 -24.96 19.79 -2.98
N LYS A 371 -24.18 18.70 -3.09
CA LYS A 371 -24.63 17.35 -2.73
C LYS A 371 -25.90 16.91 -3.47
N GLU A 372 -25.96 17.23 -4.77
CA GLU A 372 -27.12 16.91 -5.61
C GLU A 372 -27.02 15.52 -6.25
N GLY A 373 -25.83 14.91 -6.27
CA GLY A 373 -25.59 13.59 -6.86
C GLY A 373 -25.50 13.61 -8.39
N GLY A 374 -25.53 12.41 -8.96
CA GLY A 374 -25.54 12.21 -10.41
C GLY A 374 -26.95 12.36 -10.98
N ARG A 375 -27.09 13.20 -12.00
CA ARG A 375 -28.34 13.31 -12.75
C ARG A 375 -28.33 12.29 -13.88
N TYR A 376 -29.34 11.43 -13.94
CA TYR A 376 -29.52 10.53 -15.09
C TYR A 376 -30.02 11.32 -16.31
N ASP A 377 -29.27 11.26 -17.41
CA ASP A 377 -29.58 12.01 -18.64
C ASP A 377 -30.33 11.15 -19.66
N GLY A 378 -30.08 9.84 -19.66
CA GLY A 378 -30.75 8.91 -20.55
C GLY A 378 -30.00 7.60 -20.75
N ALA A 379 -30.57 6.77 -21.60
CA ALA A 379 -29.98 5.51 -22.01
C ALA A 379 -30.08 5.34 -23.53
N ALA A 380 -29.04 4.78 -24.13
CA ALA A 380 -29.01 4.38 -25.53
C ALA A 380 -28.74 2.87 -25.62
N SER A 381 -29.66 2.11 -26.22
CA SER A 381 -29.48 0.67 -26.41
C SER A 381 -28.87 0.36 -27.77
N GLY A 382 -27.76 -0.37 -27.79
CA GLY A 382 -27.12 -0.92 -28.99
C GLY A 382 -27.72 -2.27 -29.39
N LEU A 383 -29.04 -2.36 -29.59
CA LEU A 383 -29.66 -3.62 -30.03
C LEU A 383 -29.39 -3.85 -31.52
N ALA A 384 -28.23 -4.39 -31.86
CA ALA A 384 -27.86 -4.74 -33.23
C ALA A 384 -28.73 -5.89 -33.76
N ARG A 385 -29.33 -5.71 -34.95
CA ARG A 385 -29.98 -6.79 -35.71
C ARG A 385 -28.92 -7.73 -36.27
N GLY A 386 -28.53 -8.77 -35.54
CA GLY A 386 -27.49 -9.72 -35.97
C GLY A 386 -27.38 -10.95 -35.06
N ARG A 387 -26.74 -12.02 -35.55
CA ARG A 387 -26.78 -13.41 -35.01
C ARG A 387 -26.06 -13.63 -33.67
N THR A 388 -25.62 -12.58 -32.99
CA THR A 388 -24.89 -12.63 -31.71
C THR A 388 -25.78 -12.16 -30.56
N MET A 389 -25.90 -12.98 -29.51
CA MET A 389 -26.82 -12.75 -28.38
C MET A 389 -26.23 -11.82 -27.30
N THR A 390 -25.63 -10.70 -27.73
CA THR A 390 -25.05 -9.71 -26.84
C THR A 390 -25.99 -8.51 -26.72
N GLY A 391 -26.35 -8.14 -25.49
CA GLY A 391 -27.12 -6.94 -25.20
C GLY A 391 -26.20 -5.83 -24.72
N GLU A 392 -26.36 -4.63 -25.29
CA GLU A 392 -25.57 -3.45 -24.93
C GLU A 392 -26.48 -2.25 -24.63
N ILE A 393 -26.17 -1.56 -23.54
CA ILE A 393 -26.84 -0.30 -23.17
C ILE A 393 -25.81 0.66 -22.56
N GLY A 394 -25.78 1.87 -23.09
CA GLY A 394 -25.06 3.00 -22.53
C GLY A 394 -26.00 3.84 -21.66
N LEU A 395 -25.56 4.21 -20.46
CA LEU A 395 -26.30 5.05 -19.51
C LEU A 395 -25.47 6.30 -19.19
N SER A 396 -25.99 7.46 -19.53
CA SER A 396 -25.29 8.74 -19.34
C SER A 396 -25.76 9.42 -18.05
N PHE A 397 -24.80 9.94 -17.29
CA PHE A 397 -25.06 10.69 -16.07
C PHE A 397 -24.25 11.98 -16.03
N SER A 398 -24.88 13.09 -15.63
CA SER A 398 -24.23 14.37 -15.41
C SER A 398 -23.86 14.56 -13.94
N PHE A 399 -22.60 14.90 -13.67
CA PHE A 399 -22.10 15.24 -12.34
C PHE A 399 -21.51 16.64 -12.33
N ARG A 400 -22.01 17.51 -11.45
CA ARG A 400 -21.47 18.86 -11.27
C ARG A 400 -20.52 18.92 -10.10
N TYR A 401 -19.37 19.57 -10.27
CA TYR A 401 -18.39 19.79 -9.20
C TYR A 401 -17.66 21.12 -9.40
N VAL A 402 -16.82 21.48 -8.42
CA VAL A 402 -16.02 22.71 -8.46
C VAL A 402 -14.57 22.33 -8.74
N LEU A 403 -14.08 22.67 -9.93
CA LEU A 403 -12.68 22.55 -10.31
C LEU A 403 -11.91 23.76 -9.77
N ARG A 404 -10.79 23.52 -9.08
CA ARG A 404 -9.93 24.56 -8.49
C ARG A 404 -8.52 24.46 -9.08
N PRO A 405 -8.20 25.25 -10.11
CA PRO A 405 -6.87 25.19 -10.71
C PRO A 405 -5.78 25.56 -9.69
N GLY A 406 -4.75 24.71 -9.56
CA GLY A 406 -3.63 24.89 -8.63
C GLY A 406 -3.77 24.20 -7.27
N SER A 407 -4.89 23.49 -7.03
CA SER A 407 -5.10 22.64 -5.85
C SER A 407 -5.42 21.20 -6.25
N ILE A 408 -4.87 20.73 -7.38
CA ILE A 408 -5.07 19.38 -7.93
C ILE A 408 -3.74 18.65 -7.89
#